data_AF-A0A136IPF6-F1
#
_entry.id   AF-A0A136IPF6-F1
#
_cell.length_a   1.000
_cell.length_b   1.000
_cell.length_c   1.000
_cell.angle_alpha   90.00
_cell.angle_beta   90.00
_cell.angle_gamma   90.00
#
_symmetry.space_group_name_H-M   'P 1'
#
loop_
_entity.id
_entity.type
_entity.pdbx_description
1 polymer ?
#
loop_
_entity_poly.entity_id
_entity_poly.type
_entity_poly.pdbx_seq_one_letter_code
_entity_poly.pdbx_strand_id
1 'polypeptide(L)'
;MATASTTAAAGRYSAVWRKRDNLSAWILQGLSSIILLAFAIWRTVKYSQSFANGRWVTAHDFIFVVCFTGATLLLNTAEVVLFTRGSLHPVFLLVSAVVKTIIWGLLFCINLAQLIRTYLYSDPVMLVTGLVLFSTAISQLVISAMAVHRMRKGTLLLTARGGRSDEEEEKPPKYDV
;
A
#
# COMPACT_ATOMS: atom_id res chain seq x y z
N MET A 1 -40.85 -2.07 -18.44
CA MET A 1 -40.50 -0.81 -17.77
C MET A 1 -39.93 -1.13 -16.38
N ALA A 2 -38.66 -1.56 -16.28
CA ALA A 2 -38.02 -1.99 -15.02
C ALA A 2 -36.49 -2.19 -15.17
N THR A 3 -35.74 -1.19 -15.65
CA THR A 3 -34.28 -1.33 -15.88
C THR A 3 -33.42 -0.20 -15.32
N ALA A 4 -33.99 0.80 -14.65
CA ALA A 4 -33.26 2.00 -14.21
C ALA A 4 -32.64 1.91 -12.80
N SER A 5 -33.06 0.97 -11.93
CA SER A 5 -32.59 0.95 -10.53
C SER A 5 -31.29 0.18 -10.28
N THR A 6 -30.83 -0.64 -11.23
CA THR A 6 -29.68 -1.54 -11.02
C THR A 6 -28.32 -0.85 -11.26
N THR A 7 -28.28 0.20 -12.08
CA THR A 7 -27.04 0.91 -12.46
C THR A 7 -26.50 1.84 -11.37
N ALA A 8 -27.37 2.45 -10.55
CA ALA A 8 -26.96 3.33 -9.45
C ALA A 8 -26.25 2.59 -8.30
N ALA A 9 -26.60 1.32 -8.09
CA ALA A 9 -25.98 0.47 -7.07
C ALA A 9 -24.54 0.07 -7.45
N ALA A 10 -24.28 -0.22 -8.73
CA ALA A 10 -22.96 -0.64 -9.21
C ALA A 10 -21.85 0.41 -8.99
N GLY A 11 -22.19 1.71 -9.06
CA GLY A 11 -21.26 2.81 -8.83
C GLY A 11 -20.74 2.90 -7.40
N ARG A 12 -21.62 2.71 -6.39
CA ARG A 12 -21.25 2.82 -4.96
C ARG A 12 -20.38 1.65 -4.50
N TYR A 13 -20.62 0.43 -4.98
CA TYR A 13 -19.81 -0.74 -4.59
C TYR A 13 -18.34 -0.62 -5.07
N SER A 14 -18.08 -0.02 -6.23
CA SER A 14 -16.72 0.16 -6.74
C SER A 14 -15.83 1.03 -5.84
N ALA A 15 -16.43 1.98 -5.11
CA ALA A 15 -15.75 2.85 -4.17
C ALA A 15 -15.55 2.20 -2.79
N VAL A 16 -16.50 1.36 -2.36
CA VAL A 16 -16.47 0.68 -1.05
C VAL A 16 -15.45 -0.46 -1.02
N TRP A 17 -15.39 -1.28 -2.08
CA TRP A 17 -14.43 -2.39 -2.16
C TRP A 17 -12.98 -1.91 -2.09
N ARG A 18 -12.68 -0.76 -2.70
CA ARG A 18 -11.34 -0.14 -2.69
C ARG A 18 -10.83 0.27 -1.30
N LYS A 19 -11.73 0.63 -0.37
CA LYS A 19 -11.30 1.10 0.96
C LYS A 19 -10.81 -0.04 1.84
N ARG A 20 -11.43 -1.22 1.76
CA ARG A 20 -11.09 -2.37 2.61
C ARG A 20 -9.78 -3.03 2.19
N ASP A 21 -9.56 -3.19 0.88
CA ASP A 21 -8.37 -3.88 0.37
C ASP A 21 -7.08 -3.08 0.61
N ASN A 22 -7.16 -1.75 0.53
CA ASN A 22 -6.00 -0.91 0.81
C ASN A 22 -5.69 -0.85 2.31
N LEU A 23 -6.73 -0.88 3.15
CA LEU A 23 -6.59 -0.86 4.60
C LEU A 23 -5.91 -2.12 5.12
N SER A 24 -6.29 -3.30 4.63
CA SER A 24 -5.63 -4.56 5.03
C SER A 24 -4.16 -4.57 4.65
N ALA A 25 -3.80 -4.07 3.46
CA ALA A 25 -2.41 -3.94 3.03
C ALA A 25 -1.61 -3.01 3.94
N TRP A 26 -2.15 -1.84 4.30
CA TRP A 26 -1.48 -0.91 5.23
C TRP A 26 -1.28 -1.50 6.63
N ILE A 27 -2.28 -2.25 7.14
CA ILE A 27 -2.19 -2.92 8.44
C ILE A 27 -1.12 -4.02 8.41
N LEU A 28 -1.13 -4.88 7.40
CA LEU A 28 -0.14 -5.94 7.21
C LEU A 28 1.28 -5.38 7.09
N GLN A 29 1.44 -4.31 6.31
CA GLN A 29 2.73 -3.66 6.14
C GLN A 29 3.20 -2.95 7.42
N GLY A 30 2.29 -2.29 8.14
CA GLY A 30 2.59 -1.66 9.42
C GLY A 30 3.03 -2.67 10.48
N LEU A 31 2.25 -3.75 10.67
CA LEU A 31 2.58 -4.81 11.63
C LEU A 31 3.91 -5.49 11.29
N SER A 32 4.12 -5.84 10.03
CA SER A 32 5.37 -6.47 9.59
C SER A 32 6.58 -5.56 9.79
N SER A 33 6.40 -4.25 9.56
CA SER A 33 7.46 -3.25 9.81
C SER A 33 7.78 -3.12 11.29
N ILE A 34 6.77 -3.13 12.17
CA ILE A 34 6.97 -3.09 13.63
C ILE A 34 7.72 -4.34 14.11
N ILE A 35 7.32 -5.52 13.64
CA ILE A 35 7.97 -6.79 13.98
C ILE A 35 9.44 -6.76 13.53
N LEU A 36 9.70 -6.31 12.30
CA LEU A 36 11.06 -6.21 11.77
C LEU A 36 11.92 -5.22 12.56
N LEU A 37 11.35 -4.08 12.96
CA LEU A 37 12.05 -3.08 13.76
C LEU A 37 12.38 -3.62 15.17
N ALA A 38 11.41 -4.27 15.82
CA ALA A 38 11.62 -4.91 17.11
C ALA A 38 12.71 -5.98 17.04
N PHE A 39 12.70 -6.80 15.98
CA PHE A 39 13.72 -7.81 15.74
C PHE A 39 15.11 -7.19 15.50
N ALA A 40 15.20 -6.12 14.71
CA ALA A 40 16.45 -5.40 14.47
C ALA A 40 17.02 -4.82 15.77
N ILE A 41 16.19 -4.19 16.61
CA ILE A 41 16.60 -3.65 17.91
C ILE A 41 17.08 -4.78 18.83
N TRP A 42 16.30 -5.86 18.95
CA TRP A 42 16.66 -7.01 19.77
C TRP A 42 17.99 -7.64 19.36
N ARG A 43 18.21 -7.81 18.05
CA ARG A 43 19.47 -8.28 17.48
C ARG A 43 20.62 -7.37 17.93
N THR A 44 20.48 -6.06 17.76
CA THR A 44 21.52 -5.11 18.17
C THR A 44 21.82 -5.17 19.67
N VAL A 45 20.81 -5.30 20.53
CA VAL A 45 21.01 -5.44 21.98
C VAL A 45 21.74 -6.74 22.32
N LYS A 46 21.35 -7.87 21.72
CA LYS A 46 21.96 -9.19 21.97
C LYS A 46 23.40 -9.27 21.48
N TYR A 47 23.69 -8.73 20.30
CA TYR A 47 25.02 -8.77 19.70
C TYR A 47 25.86 -7.53 20.04
N SER A 48 25.34 -6.60 20.86
CA SER A 48 26.08 -5.43 21.38
C SER A 48 27.41 -5.81 22.03
N GLN A 49 27.47 -6.98 22.69
CA GLN A 49 28.71 -7.50 23.27
C GLN A 49 29.70 -8.06 22.24
N SER A 50 29.23 -8.50 21.06
CA SER A 50 30.09 -8.93 19.95
C SER A 50 30.65 -7.76 19.11
N PHE A 51 30.08 -6.55 19.24
CA PHE A 51 30.63 -5.35 18.58
C PHE A 51 32.01 -4.96 19.11
N ALA A 52 32.37 -5.38 20.33
CA ALA A 52 33.72 -5.19 20.87
C ALA A 52 34.81 -5.92 20.05
N ASN A 53 34.44 -6.93 19.25
CA ASN A 53 35.37 -7.74 18.46
C ASN A 53 35.51 -7.32 16.98
N GLY A 54 35.09 -6.10 16.61
CA GLY A 54 35.45 -5.51 15.31
C GLY A 54 34.69 -6.01 14.08
N ARG A 55 33.53 -6.65 14.23
CA ARG A 55 32.68 -7.05 13.09
C ARG A 55 31.81 -5.87 12.59
N TRP A 56 32.42 -5.00 11.79
CA TRP A 56 31.77 -3.84 11.15
C TRP A 56 30.58 -4.16 10.25
N VAL A 57 30.54 -5.38 9.67
CA VAL A 57 29.48 -5.81 8.74
C VAL A 57 28.09 -5.78 9.40
N THR A 58 27.98 -6.07 10.70
CA THR A 58 26.68 -6.15 11.40
C THR A 58 26.08 -4.77 11.71
N ALA A 59 26.88 -3.70 11.79
CA ALA A 59 26.38 -2.34 12.03
C ALA A 59 25.68 -1.74 10.81
N HIS A 60 26.24 -1.93 9.61
CA HIS A 60 25.69 -1.35 8.39
C HIS A 60 24.31 -1.94 8.06
N ASP A 61 24.17 -3.26 8.14
CA ASP A 61 22.90 -3.94 7.90
C ASP A 61 21.80 -3.43 8.84
N PHE A 62 22.12 -3.20 10.12
CA PHE A 62 21.17 -2.64 11.08
C PHE A 62 20.69 -1.24 10.69
N ILE A 63 21.62 -0.33 10.37
CA ILE A 63 21.29 1.04 9.99
C ILE A 63 20.39 1.04 8.76
N PHE A 64 20.72 0.26 7.73
CA PHE A 64 19.91 0.17 6.52
C PHE A 64 18.49 -0.34 6.83
N VAL A 65 18.36 -1.43 7.60
CA VAL A 65 17.06 -1.99 7.94
C VAL A 65 16.23 -0.99 8.75
N VAL A 66 16.79 -0.33 9.75
CA VAL A 66 16.08 0.66 10.57
C VAL A 66 15.64 1.86 9.72
N CYS A 67 16.53 2.41 8.89
CA CYS A 67 16.21 3.56 8.04
C CYS A 67 15.11 3.23 7.03
N PHE A 68 15.20 2.11 6.31
CA PHE A 68 14.18 1.73 5.33
C PHE A 68 12.85 1.34 5.97
N THR A 69 12.89 0.65 7.11
CA THR A 69 11.67 0.30 7.86
C THR A 69 10.99 1.56 8.41
N GLY A 70 11.77 2.48 8.98
CA GLY A 70 11.28 3.78 9.46
C GLY A 70 10.68 4.62 8.33
N ALA A 71 11.38 4.74 7.19
CA ALA A 71 10.86 5.43 6.01
C ALA A 71 9.56 4.78 5.49
N THR A 72 9.48 3.46 5.48
CA THR A 72 8.27 2.72 5.10
C THR A 72 7.11 3.02 6.06
N LEU A 73 7.35 3.05 7.37
CA LEU A 73 6.34 3.41 8.37
C LEU A 73 5.85 4.86 8.21
N LEU A 74 6.76 5.79 7.94
CA LEU A 74 6.39 7.20 7.69
C LEU A 74 5.54 7.33 6.42
N LEU A 75 5.93 6.69 5.32
CA LEU A 75 5.13 6.67 4.09
C LEU A 75 3.75 6.02 4.30
N ASN A 76 3.72 4.89 5.02
CA ASN A 76 2.47 4.20 5.35
C ASN A 76 1.53 5.10 6.18
N THR A 77 2.09 5.79 7.17
CA THR A 77 1.33 6.73 8.01
C THR A 77 0.83 7.92 7.20
N ALA A 78 1.68 8.50 6.34
CA ALA A 78 1.30 9.59 5.47
C ALA A 78 0.16 9.18 4.52
N GLU A 79 0.23 8.00 3.90
CA GLU A 79 -0.83 7.46 3.05
C GLU A 79 -2.14 7.29 3.80
N VAL A 80 -2.11 6.71 5.00
CA VAL A 80 -3.29 6.54 5.85
C VAL A 80 -3.90 7.90 6.22
N VAL A 81 -3.08 8.88 6.59
CA VAL A 81 -3.55 10.24 6.92
C VAL A 81 -4.14 10.95 5.69
N LEU A 82 -3.50 10.87 4.54
CA LEU A 82 -4.06 11.45 3.31
C LEU A 82 -5.36 10.74 2.90
N PHE A 83 -5.46 9.43 3.13
CA PHE A 83 -6.66 8.64 2.88
C PHE A 83 -7.82 9.05 3.78
N THR A 84 -7.60 9.22 5.08
CA THR A 84 -8.65 9.64 6.02
C THR A 84 -9.13 11.06 5.72
N ARG A 85 -8.25 11.94 5.22
CA ARG A 85 -8.60 13.29 4.76
C ARG A 85 -9.29 13.33 3.39
N GLY A 86 -9.43 12.20 2.70
CA GLY A 86 -10.01 12.14 1.36
C GLY A 86 -9.20 12.84 0.27
N SER A 87 -7.99 13.32 0.60
CA SER A 87 -7.11 14.08 -0.29
C SER A 87 -6.05 13.19 -0.97
N LEU A 88 -6.27 11.87 -0.97
CA LEU A 88 -5.27 10.93 -1.45
C LEU A 88 -5.27 10.87 -2.97
N HIS A 89 -4.25 11.48 -3.57
CA HIS A 89 -4.07 11.44 -5.01
C HIS A 89 -3.56 10.04 -5.43
N PRO A 90 -4.16 9.39 -6.44
CA PRO A 90 -3.77 8.02 -6.81
C PRO A 90 -2.37 7.94 -7.41
N VAL A 91 -1.84 9.03 -7.98
CA VAL A 91 -0.44 9.09 -8.42
C VAL A 91 0.51 9.02 -7.22
N PHE A 92 0.17 9.66 -6.10
CA PHE A 92 0.99 9.59 -4.88
C PHE A 92 1.03 8.15 -4.33
N LEU A 93 -0.12 7.47 -4.33
CA LEU A 93 -0.18 6.04 -3.99
C LEU A 93 0.65 5.16 -4.93
N LEU A 94 0.62 5.45 -6.23
CA LEU A 94 1.40 4.69 -7.19
C LEU A 94 2.90 4.87 -6.98
N VAL A 95 3.37 6.12 -6.84
CA VAL A 95 4.79 6.43 -6.64
C VAL A 95 5.31 5.82 -5.33
N SER A 96 4.57 5.97 -4.24
CA SER A 96 4.94 5.37 -2.95
C SER A 96 4.97 3.84 -3.01
N ALA A 97 3.99 3.20 -3.67
CA ALA A 97 3.99 1.76 -3.88
C ALA A 97 5.17 1.27 -4.73
N VAL A 98 5.55 1.99 -5.79
CA VAL A 98 6.74 1.69 -6.62
C VAL A 98 8.00 1.74 -5.77
N VAL A 99 8.20 2.84 -5.01
CA VAL A 99 9.39 3.02 -4.15
C VAL A 99 9.49 1.90 -3.12
N LYS A 100 8.40 1.58 -2.42
CA LYS A 100 8.35 0.47 -1.46
C LYS A 100 8.67 -0.87 -2.12
N THR A 101 8.12 -1.12 -3.31
CA THR A 101 8.34 -2.39 -4.04
C THR A 101 9.81 -2.54 -4.44
N ILE A 102 10.47 -1.47 -4.89
CA ILE A 102 11.91 -1.48 -5.22
C ILE A 102 12.74 -1.77 -3.97
N ILE A 103 12.49 -1.04 -2.87
CA ILE A 103 13.25 -1.20 -1.62
C ILE A 103 13.11 -2.62 -1.07
N TRP A 104 11.87 -3.08 -0.87
CA TRP A 104 11.60 -4.39 -0.29
C TRP A 104 11.94 -5.54 -1.24
N GLY A 105 11.78 -5.34 -2.55
CA GLY A 105 12.17 -6.30 -3.57
C GLY A 105 13.69 -6.51 -3.61
N LEU A 106 14.47 -5.44 -3.60
CA LEU A 106 15.94 -5.54 -3.56
C LEU A 106 16.42 -6.20 -2.27
N LEU A 107 15.89 -5.79 -1.11
CA LEU A 107 16.23 -6.41 0.18
C LEU A 107 15.85 -7.89 0.21
N PHE A 108 14.66 -8.27 -0.27
CA PHE A 108 14.23 -9.66 -0.33
C PHE A 108 15.15 -10.48 -1.25
N CYS A 109 15.49 -9.97 -2.44
CA CYS A 109 16.42 -10.62 -3.36
C CYS A 109 17.82 -10.83 -2.75
N ILE A 110 18.34 -9.84 -2.02
CA ILE A 110 19.63 -9.97 -1.32
C ILE A 110 19.56 -11.07 -0.25
N ASN A 111 18.53 -11.06 0.58
CA ASN A 111 18.33 -12.08 1.64
C ASN A 111 18.16 -13.49 1.03
N LEU A 112 17.44 -13.59 -0.09
CA LEU A 112 17.27 -14.85 -0.82
C LEU A 112 18.60 -15.34 -1.41
N ALA A 113 19.40 -14.45 -1.98
CA ALA A 113 20.72 -14.80 -2.50
C ALA A 113 21.67 -15.27 -1.39
N GLN A 114 21.61 -14.67 -0.21
CA GLN A 114 22.35 -15.11 0.97
C GLN A 114 21.90 -16.50 1.44
N LEU A 115 20.59 -16.75 1.48
CA LEU A 115 20.04 -18.07 1.79
C LEU A 115 20.61 -19.15 0.84
N ILE A 116 20.60 -18.89 -0.47
CA ILE A 116 21.06 -19.84 -1.48
C ILE A 116 22.57 -20.06 -1.40
N ARG A 117 23.36 -18.99 -1.21
CA ARG A 117 24.83 -19.09 -1.22
C ARG A 117 25.41 -19.70 0.05
N THR A 118 24.82 -19.39 1.21
CA THR A 118 25.43 -19.73 2.50
C THR A 118 24.68 -20.85 3.22
N TYR A 119 23.57 -21.36 2.64
CA TYR A 119 22.72 -22.50 3.04
C TYR A 119 22.19 -22.53 4.50
N LEU A 120 22.69 -21.70 5.42
CA LEU A 120 22.34 -21.71 6.85
C LEU A 120 22.47 -20.35 7.57
N TYR A 121 22.95 -19.29 6.90
CA TYR A 121 23.23 -18.00 7.56
C TYR A 121 22.20 -16.90 7.34
N SER A 122 21.11 -17.14 6.58
CA SER A 122 20.07 -16.12 6.48
C SER A 122 19.14 -16.18 7.69
N ASP A 123 18.91 -15.02 8.29
CA ASP A 123 17.96 -14.90 9.38
C ASP A 123 16.54 -15.18 8.85
N PRO A 124 15.86 -16.26 9.29
CA PRO A 124 14.56 -16.65 8.73
C PRO A 124 13.51 -15.56 8.95
N VAL A 125 13.64 -14.79 10.03
CA VAL A 125 12.76 -13.65 10.32
C VAL A 125 12.85 -12.62 9.22
N MET A 126 14.05 -12.20 8.81
CA MET A 126 14.23 -11.19 7.75
C MET A 126 13.69 -11.68 6.40
N LEU A 127 13.87 -12.95 6.09
CA LEU A 127 13.36 -13.55 4.86
C LEU A 127 11.83 -13.58 4.83
N VAL A 128 11.19 -14.02 5.91
CA VAL A 128 9.73 -14.08 6.03
C VAL A 128 9.13 -12.67 6.04
N THR A 129 9.65 -11.77 6.86
CA THR A 129 9.14 -10.38 6.89
C THR A 129 9.39 -9.67 5.57
N GLY A 130 10.54 -9.90 4.93
CA GLY A 130 10.85 -9.35 3.61
C GLY A 130 9.88 -9.84 2.54
N LEU A 131 9.54 -11.12 2.54
CA LEU A 131 8.53 -11.69 1.65
C LEU A 131 7.15 -11.08 1.87
N VAL A 132 6.73 -10.91 3.13
CA VAL A 132 5.44 -10.30 3.47
C VAL A 132 5.39 -8.83 3.04
N LEU A 133 6.45 -8.06 3.33
CA LEU A 133 6.55 -6.65 2.95
C LEU A 133 6.59 -6.47 1.43
N PHE A 134 7.32 -7.33 0.73
CA PHE A 134 7.41 -7.32 -0.73
C PHE A 134 6.08 -7.69 -1.39
N SER A 135 5.45 -8.78 -0.94
CA SER A 135 4.14 -9.21 -1.49
C SER A 135 3.07 -8.14 -1.24
N THR A 136 3.05 -7.53 -0.06
CA THR A 136 2.13 -6.43 0.27
C THR A 136 2.39 -5.19 -0.60
N ALA A 137 3.65 -4.84 -0.85
CA ALA A 137 4.01 -3.73 -1.74
C ALA A 137 3.57 -3.99 -3.19
N ILE A 138 3.69 -5.23 -3.68
CA ILE A 138 3.16 -5.63 -4.99
C ILE A 138 1.64 -5.47 -5.03
N SER A 139 0.92 -5.93 -4.00
CA SER A 139 -0.54 -5.77 -3.94
C SER A 139 -0.95 -4.30 -4.01
N GLN A 140 -0.27 -3.42 -3.26
CA GLN A 140 -0.50 -1.97 -3.32
C GLN A 140 -0.16 -1.38 -4.69
N LEU A 141 0.91 -1.86 -5.34
CA LEU A 141 1.32 -1.43 -6.67
C LEU A 141 0.24 -1.78 -7.71
N VAL A 142 -0.31 -2.99 -7.67
CA VAL A 142 -1.40 -3.41 -8.58
C VAL A 142 -2.67 -2.60 -8.33
N ILE A 143 -3.07 -2.41 -7.06
CA ILE A 143 -4.26 -1.63 -6.69
C ILE A 143 -4.13 -0.17 -7.14
N SER A 144 -2.97 0.45 -6.92
CA SER A 144 -2.71 1.84 -7.32
C SER A 144 -2.59 2.01 -8.83
N ALA A 145 -1.98 1.06 -9.55
CA ALA A 145 -1.90 1.07 -11.01
C ALA A 145 -3.28 0.97 -11.66
N MET A 146 -4.13 0.04 -11.17
CA MET A 146 -5.53 -0.03 -11.58
C MET A 146 -6.26 1.30 -11.31
N ALA A 147 -5.88 1.99 -10.23
CA ALA A 147 -6.50 3.26 -9.89
C ALA A 147 -6.19 4.40 -10.82
N VAL A 148 -4.91 4.56 -11.18
CA VAL A 148 -4.48 5.57 -12.15
C VAL A 148 -5.06 5.27 -13.53
N HIS A 149 -5.10 4.00 -13.95
CA HIS A 149 -5.62 3.62 -15.25
C HIS A 149 -7.13 3.93 -15.40
N ARG A 150 -7.94 3.69 -14.36
CA ARG A 150 -9.37 4.06 -14.37
C ARG A 150 -9.58 5.57 -14.45
N MET A 151 -8.74 6.37 -13.81
CA MET A 151 -8.80 7.82 -13.93
C MET A 151 -8.49 8.29 -15.35
N ARG A 152 -7.45 7.73 -15.98
CA ARG A 152 -7.06 8.09 -17.36
C ARG A 152 -8.14 7.75 -18.38
N LYS A 153 -8.90 6.66 -18.18
CA LYS A 153 -9.99 6.25 -19.08
C LYS A 153 -11.30 7.04 -18.91
N GLY A 154 -11.33 8.09 -18.07
CA GLY A 154 -12.48 9.00 -17.98
C GLY A 154 -13.77 8.36 -17.43
N THR A 155 -13.71 7.14 -16.88
CA THR A 155 -14.90 6.40 -16.42
C THR A 155 -15.62 7.09 -15.25
N LEU A 156 -14.98 8.07 -14.60
CA LEU A 156 -15.59 8.92 -13.57
C LEU A 156 -16.40 10.09 -14.14
N LEU A 157 -16.17 10.52 -15.39
CA LEU A 157 -16.92 11.62 -16.01
C LEU A 157 -18.32 11.18 -16.44
N LEU A 158 -18.52 9.92 -16.82
CA LEU A 158 -19.84 9.40 -17.19
C LEU A 158 -20.74 9.08 -15.98
N THR A 159 -20.16 8.70 -14.85
CA THR A 159 -20.96 8.38 -13.64
C THR A 159 -21.33 9.64 -12.85
N ALA A 160 -20.51 10.70 -12.87
CA ALA A 160 -20.83 11.99 -12.24
C ALA A 160 -21.75 12.87 -13.09
N ARG A 161 -21.71 12.73 -14.43
CA ARG A 161 -22.57 13.49 -15.35
C ARG A 161 -23.92 12.81 -15.60
N GLY A 162 -24.04 11.50 -15.37
CA GLY A 162 -25.30 10.76 -15.48
C GLY A 162 -26.25 10.89 -14.29
N GLY A 163 -25.91 11.68 -13.27
CA GLY A 163 -26.76 11.93 -12.10
C GLY A 163 -27.31 13.36 -12.00
N ARG A 164 -27.08 14.21 -13.01
CA ARG A 164 -27.49 15.62 -12.99
C ARG A 164 -28.31 16.05 -14.20
N SER A 165 -28.71 15.12 -15.06
CA SER A 165 -29.45 15.43 -16.29
C SER A 165 -30.96 15.19 -16.18
N ASP A 166 -31.42 14.51 -15.12
CA ASP A 166 -32.79 13.97 -15.08
C ASP A 166 -33.69 14.67 -14.03
N GLU A 167 -33.24 15.75 -13.39
CA GLU A 167 -34.02 16.50 -12.38
C GLU A 167 -34.53 17.88 -12.86
N GLU A 168 -34.29 18.29 -14.11
CA GLU A 168 -34.58 19.68 -14.54
C GLU A 168 -35.63 19.85 -15.65
N GLU A 169 -36.50 18.87 -15.91
CA GLU A 169 -37.64 19.07 -16.84
C GLU A 169 -38.95 18.40 -16.39
N GLU A 170 -39.38 18.62 -15.14
CA GLU A 170 -40.79 18.41 -14.78
C GLU A 170 -41.58 19.70 -15.02
N LYS A 171 -42.08 19.84 -16.24
CA LYS A 171 -42.97 20.92 -16.66
C LYS A 171 -44.32 20.75 -15.95
N PRO A 172 -44.79 21.72 -15.13
CA PRO A 172 -46.04 21.56 -14.40
C PRO A 172 -47.23 21.47 -15.37
N PRO A 173 -48.24 20.63 -15.07
CA PRO A 173 -49.41 20.47 -15.93
C PRO A 173 -50.17 21.79 -16.05
N LYS A 174 -50.38 22.24 -17.30
CA LYS A 174 -51.34 23.29 -17.60
C LYS A 174 -52.74 22.75 -17.30
N TYR A 175 -53.42 23.36 -16.35
CA TYR A 175 -54.87 23.21 -16.20
C TYR A 175 -55.52 24.26 -17.08
N ASP A 176 -56.19 23.81 -18.15
CA ASP A 176 -57.11 24.66 -18.91
C ASP A 176 -58.39 24.83 -18.09
N VAL A 177 -58.82 26.08 -17.90
CA VAL A 177 -60.09 26.49 -17.28
C VAL A 177 -60.92 27.20 -18.32
#